data_AF-A0A972I0H4-F1
#
_entry.id   AF-A0A972I0H4-F1
#
_cell.length_a   1.000
_cell.length_b   1.000
_cell.length_c   1.000
_cell.angle_alpha   90.00
_cell.angle_beta   90.00
_cell.angle_gamma   90.00
#
_symmetry.space_group_name_H-M   'P 1'
#
loop_
_entity.id
_entity.type
_entity.pdbx_description
1 polymer ?
#
loop_
_entity_poly.entity_id
_entity_poly.type
_entity_poly.pdbx_seq_one_letter_code
_entity_poly.pdbx_strand_id
1 'polypeptide(L)'
;MKDMGIVYGSASQAVPLIIGKDTVYEHTDIEQVFEDQEGNPVDNLYRFHEIQYDKDEYIKIITERSKTTEMTLDTLLTEILPSLML
;
A
#
# COMPACT_ATOMS: atom_id res chain seq x y z
N MET A 1 2.40 -13.02 -3.73
CA MET A 1 1.51 -12.05 -3.08
C MET A 1 0.49 -12.82 -2.29
N LYS A 2 0.22 -12.37 -1.07
CA LYS A 2 -0.80 -12.94 -0.20
C LYS A 2 -1.64 -11.83 0.40
N ASP A 3 -2.92 -11.83 0.05
CA ASP A 3 -3.92 -10.99 0.69
C ASP A 3 -4.27 -11.59 2.06
N MET A 4 -4.09 -10.80 3.11
CA MET A 4 -4.38 -11.18 4.49
C MET A 4 -5.73 -10.63 4.97
N GLY A 5 -6.39 -9.79 4.17
CA GLY A 5 -7.61 -9.10 4.57
C GLY A 5 -7.35 -8.10 5.69
N ILE A 6 -8.33 -7.96 6.61
CA ILE A 6 -8.22 -7.06 7.76
C ILE A 6 -7.35 -7.69 8.85
N VAL A 7 -6.27 -6.99 9.20
CA VAL A 7 -5.35 -7.33 10.30
C VAL A 7 -5.41 -6.23 11.35
N TYR A 8 -5.13 -6.60 12.61
CA TYR A 8 -5.03 -5.68 13.71
C TYR A 8 -3.59 -5.56 14.20
N GLY A 9 -3.16 -4.35 14.53
CA GLY A 9 -1.79 -4.09 14.96
C GLY A 9 -1.68 -2.87 15.87
N SER A 10 -0.46 -2.66 16.37
CA SER A 10 -0.11 -1.48 17.14
C SER A 10 0.08 -0.25 16.25
N ALA A 11 0.17 0.95 16.85
CA ALA A 11 0.51 2.18 16.14
C ALA A 11 1.80 2.07 15.31
N SER A 12 2.80 1.32 15.79
CA SER A 12 4.07 1.13 15.07
C SER A 12 3.94 0.30 13.80
N GLN A 13 2.89 -0.52 13.71
CA GLN A 13 2.58 -1.34 12.55
C GLN A 13 1.59 -0.65 11.61
N ALA A 14 0.83 0.33 12.12
CA ALA A 14 -0.14 1.13 11.39
C ALA A 14 0.54 2.18 10.47
N VAL A 15 1.47 1.72 9.62
CA VAL A 15 2.13 2.52 8.58
C VAL A 15 1.94 1.87 7.21
N PRO A 16 1.93 2.63 6.11
CA PRO A 16 1.57 2.10 4.79
C PRO A 16 2.48 0.98 4.26
N LEU A 17 3.74 0.94 4.69
CA LEU A 17 4.71 -0.03 4.19
C LEU A 17 5.71 -0.43 5.28
N ILE A 18 5.92 -1.73 5.46
CA ILE A 18 6.96 -2.29 6.31
C ILE A 18 7.81 -3.26 5.49
N ILE A 19 9.13 -3.09 5.56
CA ILE A 19 10.09 -4.02 4.94
C ILE A 19 10.64 -4.93 6.03
N GLY A 20 10.11 -6.15 6.10
CA GLY A 20 10.62 -7.21 6.97
C GLY A 20 11.92 -7.82 6.45
N LYS A 21 12.36 -8.90 7.10
CA LYS A 21 13.55 -9.63 6.68
C LYS A 21 13.38 -10.26 5.31
N ASP A 22 12.25 -10.92 5.08
CA ASP A 22 11.97 -11.68 3.85
C ASP A 22 10.65 -11.26 3.18
N THR A 23 9.84 -10.43 3.87
CA THR A 23 8.48 -10.06 3.47
C THR A 23 8.31 -8.54 3.44
N VAL A 24 7.54 -8.05 2.47
CA VAL A 24 7.06 -6.67 2.40
C VAL A 24 5.58 -6.66 2.77
N TYR A 25 5.20 -5.81 3.73
CA TYR A 25 3.83 -5.65 4.20
C TYR A 25 3.31 -4.30 3.72
N GLU A 26 2.26 -4.32 2.90
CA GLU A 26 1.56 -3.13 2.45
C GLU A 26 0.25 -3.03 3.22
N HIS A 27 0.04 -1.88 3.88
CA HIS A 27 -1.16 -1.61 4.67
C HIS A 27 -1.98 -0.48 4.04
N THR A 28 -3.25 -0.75 3.77
CA THR A 28 -4.23 0.26 3.35
C THR A 28 -5.36 0.37 4.36
N ASP A 29 -6.19 1.41 4.23
CA ASP A 29 -7.41 1.59 5.04
C ASP A 29 -7.13 1.54 6.56
N ILE A 30 -6.04 2.22 6.96
CA ILE A 30 -5.54 2.22 8.33
C ILE A 30 -6.45 3.07 9.22
N GLU A 31 -7.05 2.47 10.24
CA GLU A 31 -7.99 3.11 11.14
C GLU A 31 -7.70 2.74 12.60
N GLN A 32 -7.75 3.72 13.50
CA GLN A 32 -7.67 3.46 14.94
C GLN A 32 -8.96 2.79 15.43
N VAL A 33 -8.79 1.80 16.29
CA VAL A 33 -9.87 1.08 16.96
C VAL A 33 -9.87 1.51 18.42
N PHE A 34 -11.00 2.01 18.90
CA PHE A 34 -11.12 2.56 20.26
C PHE A 34 -11.77 1.58 21.26
N GLU A 35 -12.38 0.50 20.77
CA GLU A 35 -13.03 -0.53 21.58
C GLU A 35 -12.63 -1.93 21.08
N ASP A 36 -12.35 -2.86 22.00
CA ASP A 36 -12.11 -4.26 21.65
C ASP A 36 -13.42 -5.02 21.34
N GLN A 37 -13.32 -6.32 21.06
CA GLN A 37 -14.49 -7.16 20.74
C GLN A 37 -15.47 -7.33 21.92
N GLU A 38 -15.03 -7.04 23.14
CA GLU A 38 -15.85 -7.09 24.36
C GLU A 38 -16.41 -5.71 24.72
N GLY A 39 -16.07 -4.66 23.96
CA GLY A 39 -16.47 -3.28 24.19
C GLY A 39 -15.60 -2.53 25.21
N ASN A 40 -14.44 -3.07 25.59
CA ASN A 40 -13.53 -2.36 26.48
C ASN A 40 -12.73 -1.31 25.70
N PRO A 41 -12.49 -0.12 26.28
CA PRO A 41 -11.69 0.90 25.62
C PRO A 41 -10.23 0.44 25.41
N VAL A 42 -9.70 0.72 24.23
CA VAL A 42 -8.32 0.41 23.83
C VAL A 42 -7.67 1.60 23.13
N ASP A 43 -6.46 1.96 23.54
CA ASP A 43 -5.77 3.17 23.04
C ASP A 43 -4.75 2.89 21.93
N ASN A 44 -4.30 1.64 21.78
CA ASN A 44 -3.19 1.28 20.87
C ASN A 44 -3.55 0.08 19.98
N LEU A 45 -4.75 0.11 19.42
CA LEU A 45 -5.23 -0.88 18.46
C LEU A 45 -5.60 -0.19 17.16
N TYR A 46 -5.11 -0.72 16.05
CA TYR A 46 -5.41 -0.27 14.71
C TYR A 46 -5.88 -1.45 13.89
N ARG A 47 -6.75 -1.19 12.93
CA ARG A 47 -7.08 -2.13 11.85
C ARG A 47 -6.56 -1.60 10.54
N PHE A 48 -6.17 -2.51 9.65
CA PHE A 48 -5.75 -2.16 8.30
C PHE A 48 -5.91 -3.39 7.39
N HIS A 49 -6.09 -3.15 6.10
CA HIS A 49 -6.03 -4.21 5.10
C HIS A 49 -4.56 -4.49 4.77
N GLU A 50 -4.13 -5.75 4.89
CA GLU A 50 -2.73 -6.14 4.70
C GLU A 50 -2.55 -7.02 3.47
N ILE A 51 -1.61 -6.64 2.60
CA ILE A 51 -1.11 -7.49 1.53
C ILE A 51 0.39 -7.74 1.76
N GLN A 52 0.78 -9.00 1.70
CA GLN A 52 2.16 -9.43 1.86
C GLN A 52 2.77 -9.86 0.53
N TYR A 53 4.05 -9.52 0.33
CA TYR A 53 4.83 -9.88 -0.84
C TYR A 53 6.18 -10.46 -0.44
N ASP A 54 6.70 -11.37 -1.25
CA ASP A 54 8.14 -11.63 -1.25
C ASP A 54 8.88 -10.39 -1.76
N LYS A 55 10.13 -10.18 -1.31
CA LYS A 55 10.89 -8.98 -1.70
C LYS A 55 11.10 -8.84 -3.20
N ASP A 56 11.47 -9.93 -3.88
CA ASP A 56 11.71 -9.92 -5.31
C ASP A 56 10.43 -9.66 -6.11
N GLU A 57 9.30 -10.17 -5.61
CA GLU A 57 7.98 -9.90 -6.18
C GLU A 57 7.61 -8.42 -6.05
N TYR A 58 7.79 -7.84 -4.85
CA TYR A 58 7.51 -6.43 -4.63
C TYR A 58 8.38 -5.53 -5.51
N ILE A 59 9.69 -5.82 -5.59
CA ILE A 59 10.63 -5.10 -6.45
C ILE A 59 10.21 -5.17 -7.92
N LYS A 60 9.79 -6.34 -8.39
CA LYS A 60 9.29 -6.51 -9.75
C LYS A 60 8.05 -5.64 -9.99
N ILE A 61 7.07 -5.68 -9.10
CA ILE A 61 5.82 -4.92 -9.21
C ILE A 61 6.10 -3.41 -9.23
N ILE A 62 6.93 -2.88 -8.32
CA ILE A 62 7.23 -1.45 -8.30
C ILE A 62 7.99 -1.03 -9.56
N THR A 63 8.88 -1.87 -10.08
CA THR A 63 9.63 -1.58 -11.32
C THR A 63 8.71 -1.53 -12.53
N GLU A 64 7.78 -2.49 -12.64
CA GLU A 64 6.78 -2.53 -13.71
C GLU A 64 5.82 -1.34 -13.63
N ARG A 65 5.39 -0.96 -12.42
CA ARG A 65 4.57 0.23 -12.18
C ARG A 65 5.31 1.50 -12.57
N SER A 66 6.55 1.69 -12.12
CA SER A 66 7.38 2.85 -12.49
C SER A 66 7.52 3.00 -13.99
N LYS A 67 7.86 1.92 -14.70
CA LYS A 67 7.97 1.93 -16.16
C LYS A 67 6.65 2.33 -16.83
N THR A 68 5.53 1.80 -16.34
CA THR A 68 4.19 2.11 -16.87
C THR A 68 3.83 3.59 -16.62
N THR A 69 4.15 4.12 -15.44
CA THR A 69 3.96 5.54 -15.10
C THR A 69 4.79 6.44 -15.99
N GLU A 70 6.08 6.11 -16.20
CA GLU A 70 6.98 6.86 -17.09
C GLU A 70 6.47 6.88 -18.53
N MET A 71 6.06 5.73 -19.06
CA MET A 71 5.47 5.64 -20.41
C MET A 71 4.18 6.46 -20.52
N THR A 72 3.28 6.35 -19.53
CA THR A 72 2.03 7.11 -19.52
C THR A 72 2.30 8.62 -19.52
N LEU A 73 3.29 9.06 -18.74
CA LEU A 73 3.67 10.47 -18.68
C LEU A 73 4.27 10.94 -20.01
N ASP A 74 5.13 10.15 -20.64
CA ASP A 74 5.73 10.47 -21.94
C ASP A 74 4.64 10.63 -23.02
N THR A 75 3.70 9.69 -23.11
CA THR A 75 2.56 9.78 -24.05
C THR A 75 1.69 11.01 -23.78
N LEU A 76 1.39 11.31 -22.51
CA LEU A 76 0.60 12.49 -22.16
C LEU A 76 1.28 13.79 -22.60
N LEU A 77 2.60 13.90 -22.37
CA LEU A 77 3.36 15.12 -22.65
C LEU A 77 3.69 15.30 -24.13
N THR A 78 3.95 14.22 -24.86
CA THR A 78 4.47 14.28 -26.24
C THR A 78 3.39 14.14 -27.30
N GLU A 79 2.29 13.46 -26.99
CA GLU A 79 1.21 13.18 -27.95
C GLU A 79 -0.06 13.94 -27.58
N ILE A 80 -0.56 13.74 -26.36
CA ILE A 80 -1.90 14.21 -25.97
C ILE A 80 -1.92 15.72 -25.76
N LEU A 81 -1.08 16.27 -24.87
CA LEU A 81 -1.10 17.71 -24.60
C LEU A 81 -0.86 18.56 -25.86
N PRO A 82 0.12 18.25 -26.73
CA PRO A 82 0.31 19.01 -27.97
C PRO A 82 -0.90 18.96 -28.89
N SER A 83 -1.60 17.82 -28.98
CA SER A 83 -2.81 17.68 -29.81
C SER A 83 -4.00 18.52 -29.35
N LEU A 84 -4.05 18.86 -28.05
CA LEU A 84 -5.12 19.69 -27.46
C LEU A 84 -4.85 21.20 -27.56
N MET A 85 -3.63 21.60 -27.93
CA MET A 85 -3.22 23.00 -28.08
C MET A 85 -3.31 23.51 -29.54
N LEU A 86 -3.72 22.66 -30.48
CA LEU A 86 -3.99 22.97 -31.89
C LEU A 86 -5.50 23.09 -32.13
#